data_AF-A0AA96WAB7-F1
#
_entry.id   AF-A0AA96WAB7-F1
#
_cell.length_a   1.000
_cell.length_b   1.000
_cell.length_c   1.000
_cell.angle_alpha   90.00
_cell.angle_beta   90.00
_cell.angle_gamma   90.00
#
_symmetry.space_group_name_H-M   'P 1'
#
loop_
_entity.id
_entity.type
_entity.pdbx_description
1 polymer ?
#
loop_
_entity_poly.entity_id
_entity_poly.type
_entity_poly.pdbx_seq_one_letter_code
_entity_poly.pdbx_strand_id
1 'polypeptide(L)'
;MSKRRRTSGKNHKTGGTSRQAVAFRPAAPMSHARFAQESEQLAERHPEDREALLREAAEAWLDAGEHDRAVTLYERLLDPESGGCQEPDIVDAWRINALWEAGREDDARAAAAEFRGRHPRDAGAWSIVAQVFEAGDDLARAAEWYTAGMTHALGVGAVVTTDMVGDSPDPFGLEELVIGRHRVRRLLGEPHDEWDDLADVLHERRATPLAGRVRPLDELHDPLRMKRLEEGGPDAVRAEFEALADEFVEDEQVSSGPVKACVLFWPSDEFARLLQSWPSVADAYGDDHESHRRQVERTLRELSDEGTPRLAVGRASVSGLTAYTEAGEIGSPEIPSARSAYAAELARAGQAVDWPPPRNGPCWCGSERKYKKCCGNPALM
;
A
#
# COMPACT_ATOMS: atom_id res chain seq x y z
N MET A 1 60.61 28.11 48.72
CA MET A 1 59.34 27.81 49.41
C MET A 1 58.42 27.09 48.44
N SER A 2 58.29 25.77 48.54
CA SER A 2 57.10 25.07 48.05
C SER A 2 56.92 23.73 48.79
N LYS A 3 55.73 23.63 49.38
CA LYS A 3 54.99 22.51 50.00
C LYS A 3 55.06 21.22 49.14
N ARG A 4 54.72 20.01 49.59
CA ARG A 4 54.59 19.26 50.84
C ARG A 4 54.29 17.82 50.37
N ARG A 5 54.83 16.83 51.10
CA ARG A 5 54.24 15.50 51.40
C ARG A 5 53.72 14.57 50.29
N ARG A 6 54.45 13.45 50.15
CA ARG A 6 53.93 12.09 49.90
C ARG A 6 52.80 11.73 50.88
N THR A 7 51.73 11.11 50.38
CA THR A 7 50.97 10.08 51.11
C THR A 7 50.65 8.93 50.18
N SER A 8 50.93 7.74 50.71
CA SER A 8 50.74 6.41 50.13
C SER A 8 49.26 6.07 50.02
N GLY A 9 48.85 5.42 48.94
CA GLY A 9 47.56 4.80 48.77
C GLY A 9 47.72 3.52 47.93
N LYS A 10 47.87 2.39 48.62
CA LYS A 10 47.70 1.05 48.02
C LYS A 10 46.29 0.97 47.45
N ASN A 11 46.13 0.48 46.23
CA ASN A 11 44.89 -0.17 45.82
C ASN A 11 45.14 -1.29 44.83
N HIS A 12 44.33 -2.33 44.99
CA HIS A 12 44.55 -3.70 44.56
C HIS A 12 44.51 -3.93 43.04
N LYS A 13 45.27 -4.94 42.63
CA LYS A 13 45.03 -5.73 41.42
C LYS A 13 43.60 -6.26 41.43
N THR A 14 42.85 -5.99 40.37
CA THR A 14 41.90 -6.96 39.82
C THR A 14 42.10 -6.98 38.31
N GLY A 15 42.57 -8.13 37.82
CA GLY A 15 42.64 -8.41 36.39
C GLY A 15 41.23 -8.64 35.88
N GLY A 16 40.71 -7.65 35.16
CA GLY A 16 39.55 -7.83 34.31
C GLY A 16 40.04 -8.15 32.90
N THR A 17 39.96 -9.41 32.50
CA THR A 17 39.98 -9.80 31.10
C THR A 17 38.83 -9.10 30.39
N SER A 18 39.12 -7.95 29.77
CA SER A 18 38.23 -7.33 28.81
C SER A 18 38.17 -8.25 27.59
N ARG A 19 37.14 -9.10 27.55
CA ARG A 19 36.69 -9.69 26.28
C ARG A 19 36.32 -8.51 25.40
N GLN A 20 37.18 -8.18 24.43
CA GLN A 20 36.80 -7.32 23.32
C GLN A 20 35.53 -7.92 22.73
N ALA A 21 34.40 -7.26 23.00
CA ALA A 21 33.18 -7.49 22.24
C ALA A 21 33.53 -7.16 20.80
N VAL A 22 33.61 -8.18 19.96
CA VAL A 22 33.67 -8.01 18.51
C VAL A 22 32.35 -7.33 18.17
N ALA A 23 32.40 -6.01 17.97
CA ALA A 23 31.25 -5.26 17.49
C ALA A 23 30.81 -5.93 16.19
N PHE A 24 29.60 -6.47 16.17
CA PHE A 24 28.95 -6.89 14.95
C PHE A 24 28.81 -5.64 14.08
N ARG A 25 29.74 -5.48 13.14
CA ARG A 25 29.59 -4.55 12.04
C ARG A 25 28.60 -5.22 11.10
N PRO A 26 27.39 -4.68 10.87
CA PRO A 26 26.57 -5.16 9.77
C PRO A 26 27.42 -5.07 8.50
N ALA A 27 27.36 -6.11 7.67
CA ALA A 27 28.03 -6.08 6.38
C ALA A 27 27.61 -4.81 5.65
N ALA A 28 28.55 -4.13 4.99
CA ALA A 28 28.19 -3.03 4.12
C ALA A 28 27.14 -3.55 3.12
N PRO A 29 26.09 -2.77 2.82
CA PRO A 29 25.10 -3.18 1.84
C PRO A 29 25.82 -3.59 0.55
N MET A 30 25.43 -4.75 0.01
CA MET A 30 25.99 -5.26 -1.23
C MET A 30 25.75 -4.24 -2.34
N SER A 31 26.75 -4.01 -3.20
CA SER A 31 26.52 -3.14 -4.37
C SER A 31 25.59 -3.82 -5.36
N HIS A 32 24.77 -3.04 -6.07
CA HIS A 32 23.88 -3.56 -7.13
C HIS A 32 24.64 -4.41 -8.15
N ALA A 33 25.82 -3.95 -8.59
CA ALA A 33 26.69 -4.71 -9.49
C ALA A 33 27.11 -6.09 -8.95
N ARG A 34 27.32 -6.21 -7.64
CA ARG A 34 27.70 -7.50 -7.04
C ARG A 34 26.47 -8.40 -6.91
N PHE A 35 25.33 -7.84 -6.50
CA PHE A 35 24.07 -8.57 -6.44
C PHE A 35 23.68 -9.14 -7.81
N ALA A 36 23.86 -8.34 -8.87
CA ALA A 36 23.61 -8.78 -10.25
C ALA A 36 24.50 -9.97 -10.65
N GLN A 37 25.81 -9.90 -10.37
CA GLN A 37 26.74 -11.01 -10.64
C GLN A 37 26.40 -12.29 -9.88
N GLU A 38 26.02 -12.17 -8.61
CA GLU A 38 25.63 -13.32 -7.78
C GLU A 38 24.34 -13.95 -8.32
N SER A 39 23.40 -13.12 -8.78
CA SER A 39 22.13 -13.57 -9.39
C SER A 39 22.34 -14.27 -10.74
N GLU A 40 23.23 -13.77 -11.61
CA GLU A 40 23.61 -14.45 -12.86
C GLU A 40 24.22 -15.84 -12.58
N GLN A 41 25.11 -15.94 -11.58
CA GLN A 41 25.71 -17.22 -11.17
C GLN A 41 24.71 -18.18 -10.53
N LEU A 42 23.68 -17.65 -9.86
CA LEU A 42 22.58 -18.46 -9.35
C LEU A 42 21.72 -18.99 -10.50
N ALA A 43 21.43 -18.15 -11.50
CA ALA A 43 20.64 -18.56 -12.67
C ALA A 43 21.27 -19.72 -13.45
N GLU A 44 22.60 -19.79 -13.50
CA GLU A 44 23.32 -20.93 -14.10
C GLU A 44 23.23 -22.22 -13.26
N ARG A 45 23.12 -22.09 -11.94
CA ARG A 45 23.06 -23.22 -11.00
C ARG A 45 21.63 -23.71 -10.75
N HIS A 46 20.65 -22.84 -10.97
CA HIS A 46 19.22 -23.05 -10.73
C HIS A 46 18.43 -22.74 -12.01
N PRO A 47 18.48 -23.62 -13.03
CA PRO A 47 17.75 -23.40 -14.28
C PRO A 47 16.24 -23.22 -14.10
N GLU A 48 15.67 -23.80 -13.04
CA GLU A 48 14.27 -23.67 -12.64
C GLU A 48 13.88 -22.24 -12.28
N ASP A 49 14.80 -21.48 -11.70
CA ASP A 49 14.59 -20.09 -11.25
C ASP A 49 15.26 -19.08 -12.21
N ARG A 50 15.76 -19.56 -13.36
CA ARG A 50 16.57 -18.77 -14.30
C ARG A 50 15.90 -17.45 -14.68
N GLU A 51 14.62 -17.48 -15.05
CA GLU A 51 13.90 -16.28 -15.48
C GLU A 51 13.84 -15.22 -14.39
N ALA A 52 13.45 -15.61 -13.17
CA ALA A 52 13.40 -14.72 -12.02
C ALA A 52 14.78 -14.13 -11.68
N LEU A 53 15.80 -14.99 -11.64
CA LEU A 53 17.17 -14.59 -11.28
C LEU A 53 17.83 -13.69 -12.34
N LEU A 54 17.57 -13.93 -13.63
CA LEU A 54 18.08 -13.05 -14.69
C LEU A 54 17.36 -11.70 -14.72
N ARG A 55 16.07 -11.66 -14.36
CA ARG A 55 15.32 -10.40 -14.21
C ARG A 55 15.86 -9.57 -13.04
N GLU A 56 16.06 -10.19 -11.88
CA GLU A 56 16.68 -9.54 -10.71
C GLU A 56 18.10 -9.03 -11.03
N ALA A 57 18.87 -9.81 -11.80
CA ALA A 57 20.18 -9.39 -12.26
C ALA A 57 20.12 -8.19 -13.21
N ALA A 58 19.17 -8.16 -14.15
CA ALA A 58 19.00 -7.06 -15.09
C ALA A 58 18.61 -5.76 -14.38
N GLU A 59 17.65 -5.80 -13.44
CA GLU A 59 17.27 -4.65 -12.61
C GLU A 59 18.46 -4.12 -11.81
N ALA A 60 19.23 -5.01 -11.17
CA ALA A 60 20.43 -4.60 -10.44
C ALA A 60 21.57 -4.07 -11.35
N TRP A 61 21.61 -4.45 -12.63
CA TRP A 61 22.51 -3.81 -13.59
C TRP A 61 22.07 -2.41 -13.97
N LEU A 62 20.76 -2.17 -14.11
CA LEU A 62 20.21 -0.82 -14.32
C LEU A 62 20.53 0.09 -13.13
N ASP A 63 20.31 -0.37 -11.90
CA ASP A 63 20.67 0.38 -10.69
C ASP A 63 22.18 0.67 -10.57
N ALA A 64 23.01 -0.19 -11.17
CA ALA A 64 24.45 0.01 -11.24
C ALA A 64 24.90 0.94 -12.38
N GLY A 65 23.99 1.36 -13.27
CA GLY A 65 24.26 2.15 -14.47
C GLY A 65 24.88 1.36 -15.63
N GLU A 66 24.88 0.03 -15.55
CA GLU A 66 25.44 -0.88 -16.56
C GLU A 66 24.34 -1.32 -17.54
N HIS A 67 23.71 -0.36 -18.22
CA HIS A 67 22.52 -0.57 -19.04
C HIS A 67 22.72 -1.62 -20.16
N ASP A 68 23.88 -1.63 -20.83
CA ASP A 68 24.17 -2.61 -21.90
C ASP A 68 24.16 -4.07 -21.37
N ARG A 69 24.56 -4.28 -20.11
CA ARG A 69 24.47 -5.61 -19.48
C ARG A 69 23.04 -6.01 -19.24
N ALA A 70 22.21 -5.08 -18.75
CA ALA A 70 20.77 -5.32 -18.58
C ALA A 70 20.11 -5.66 -19.93
N VAL A 71 20.39 -4.90 -20.99
CA VAL A 71 19.90 -5.19 -22.37
C VAL A 71 20.29 -6.60 -22.80
N THR A 72 21.55 -7.00 -22.62
CA THR A 72 22.04 -8.34 -22.97
C THR A 72 21.28 -9.44 -22.22
N LEU A 73 20.95 -9.22 -20.94
CA LEU A 73 20.17 -10.18 -20.15
C LEU A 73 18.73 -10.30 -20.64
N TYR A 74 18.07 -9.18 -20.97
CA TYR A 74 16.74 -9.23 -21.55
C TYR A 74 16.72 -9.89 -22.93
N GLU A 75 17.71 -9.65 -23.78
CA GLU A 75 17.85 -10.35 -25.07
C GLU A 75 18.02 -11.86 -24.88
N ARG A 76 18.79 -12.28 -23.87
CA ARG A 76 18.95 -13.69 -23.48
C ARG A 76 17.67 -14.31 -22.89
N LEU A 77 16.81 -13.50 -22.26
CA LEU A 77 15.50 -13.95 -21.79
C LEU A 77 14.51 -14.10 -22.95
N LEU A 78 14.56 -13.22 -23.94
CA LEU A 78 13.69 -13.26 -25.11
C LEU A 78 14.09 -14.33 -26.13
N ASP A 79 15.35 -14.74 -26.15
CA ASP A 79 15.86 -15.78 -27.05
C ASP A 79 15.27 -17.18 -26.71
N PRO A 80 14.47 -17.79 -27.60
CA PRO A 80 13.92 -19.12 -27.40
C PRO A 80 14.99 -20.22 -27.32
N GLU A 81 16.14 -20.05 -27.98
CA GLU A 81 17.24 -21.03 -27.92
C GLU A 81 17.92 -21.03 -26.54
N SER A 82 17.88 -19.89 -25.86
CA SER A 82 18.36 -19.71 -24.49
C SER A 82 17.34 -20.10 -23.42
N GLY A 83 16.17 -20.65 -23.81
CA GLY A 83 15.11 -21.11 -22.92
C GLY A 83 13.86 -20.23 -22.88
N GLY A 84 13.90 -19.04 -23.48
CA GLY A 84 12.79 -18.08 -23.48
C GLY A 84 12.39 -17.57 -22.10
N CYS A 85 11.24 -16.89 -22.05
CA CYS A 85 10.55 -16.43 -20.84
C CYS A 85 9.04 -16.65 -20.95
N GLN A 86 8.33 -16.63 -19.81
CA GLN A 86 6.88 -16.81 -19.80
C GLN A 86 6.13 -15.57 -20.33
N GLU A 87 6.67 -14.38 -20.05
CA GLU A 87 6.04 -13.10 -20.36
C GLU A 87 6.94 -12.29 -21.31
N PRO A 88 7.00 -12.64 -22.61
CA PRO A 88 7.92 -11.99 -23.55
C PRO A 88 7.58 -10.52 -23.81
N ASP A 89 6.31 -10.13 -23.69
CA ASP A 89 5.89 -8.75 -23.95
C ASP A 89 6.42 -7.79 -22.87
N ILE A 90 6.28 -8.13 -21.58
CA ILE A 90 6.81 -7.31 -20.48
C ILE A 90 8.35 -7.27 -20.49
N VAL A 91 9.00 -8.40 -20.81
CA VAL A 91 10.46 -8.47 -20.91
C VAL A 91 10.99 -7.61 -22.04
N ASP A 92 10.34 -7.60 -23.21
CA ASP A 92 10.73 -6.72 -24.33
C ASP A 92 10.47 -5.24 -24.00
N ALA A 93 9.41 -4.92 -23.25
CA ALA A 93 9.19 -3.56 -22.77
C ALA A 93 10.32 -3.08 -21.83
N TRP A 94 10.78 -3.92 -20.89
CA TRP A 94 11.95 -3.61 -20.06
C TRP A 94 13.24 -3.49 -20.87
N ARG A 95 13.42 -4.30 -21.92
CA ARG A 95 14.55 -4.17 -22.85
C ARG A 95 14.53 -2.83 -23.58
N ILE A 96 13.37 -2.41 -24.09
CA ILE A 96 13.18 -1.11 -24.76
C ILE A 96 13.55 0.03 -23.80
N ASN A 97 13.07 -0.03 -22.56
CA ASN A 97 13.44 0.93 -21.53
C ASN A 97 14.95 0.94 -21.25
N ALA A 98 15.58 -0.23 -21.11
CA ALA A 98 17.01 -0.33 -20.90
C ALA A 98 17.84 0.22 -22.07
N LEU A 99 17.39 0.05 -23.33
CA LEU A 99 18.00 0.67 -24.51
C LEU A 99 17.91 2.20 -24.45
N TRP A 100 16.78 2.73 -24.00
CA TRP A 100 16.58 4.17 -23.84
C TRP A 100 17.53 4.75 -22.78
N GLU A 101 17.59 4.15 -21.60
CA GLU A 101 18.49 4.56 -20.50
C GLU A 101 19.98 4.41 -20.86
N ALA A 102 20.32 3.48 -21.76
CA ALA A 102 21.66 3.35 -22.33
C ALA A 102 22.03 4.49 -23.31
N GLY A 103 21.11 5.40 -23.63
CA GLY A 103 21.27 6.44 -24.64
C GLY A 103 21.18 5.91 -26.08
N ARG A 104 20.69 4.69 -26.28
CA ARG A 104 20.51 4.05 -27.59
C ARG A 104 19.09 4.29 -28.12
N GLU A 105 18.69 5.56 -28.17
CA GLU A 105 17.30 5.94 -28.44
C GLU A 105 16.78 5.45 -29.80
N ASP A 106 17.62 5.44 -30.84
CA ASP A 106 17.20 4.96 -32.17
C ASP A 106 16.91 3.45 -32.15
N ASP A 107 17.70 2.68 -31.40
CA ASP A 107 17.46 1.24 -31.21
C ASP A 107 16.21 1.01 -30.37
N ALA A 108 16.00 1.81 -29.32
CA ALA A 108 14.79 1.76 -28.49
C ALA A 108 13.53 2.08 -29.31
N ARG A 109 13.57 3.10 -30.18
CA ARG A 109 12.46 3.46 -31.08
C ARG A 109 12.19 2.36 -32.10
N ALA A 110 13.22 1.75 -32.67
CA ALA A 110 13.07 0.63 -33.59
C ALA A 110 12.45 -0.60 -32.90
N ALA A 111 12.92 -0.94 -31.71
CA ALA A 111 12.38 -2.02 -30.90
C ALA A 111 10.92 -1.73 -30.46
N ALA A 112 10.60 -0.50 -30.08
CA ALA A 112 9.21 -0.10 -29.81
C ALA A 112 8.31 -0.25 -31.04
N ALA A 113 8.78 0.14 -32.23
CA ALA A 113 8.00 -0.07 -33.46
C ALA A 113 7.73 -1.56 -33.74
N GLU A 114 8.71 -2.42 -33.50
CA GLU A 114 8.56 -3.88 -33.61
C GLU A 114 7.57 -4.42 -32.56
N PHE A 115 7.73 -4.04 -31.29
CA PHE A 115 6.82 -4.36 -30.20
C PHE A 115 5.38 -4.02 -30.58
N ARG A 116 5.14 -2.79 -31.07
CA ARG A 116 3.81 -2.34 -31.51
C ARG A 116 3.26 -3.18 -32.66
N GLY A 117 4.10 -3.59 -33.60
CA GLY A 117 3.73 -4.41 -34.74
C GLY A 117 3.27 -5.82 -34.36
N ARG A 118 3.68 -6.34 -33.20
CA ARG A 118 3.23 -7.64 -32.66
C ARG A 118 1.85 -7.59 -31.99
N HIS A 119 1.34 -6.39 -31.72
CA HIS A 119 0.09 -6.14 -30.99
C HIS A 119 -0.02 -6.88 -29.63
N PRO A 120 0.94 -6.69 -28.69
CA PRO A 120 0.87 -7.23 -27.33
C PRO A 120 -0.45 -6.93 -26.63
N ARG A 121 -0.93 -7.86 -25.80
CA ARG A 121 -2.13 -7.66 -24.97
C ARG A 121 -1.81 -7.30 -23.52
N ASP A 122 -0.54 -7.35 -23.15
CA ASP A 122 -0.06 -7.03 -21.80
C ASP A 122 -0.10 -5.51 -21.56
N ALA A 123 -0.96 -5.06 -20.64
CA ALA A 123 -1.17 -3.64 -20.37
C ALA A 123 0.07 -2.97 -19.74
N GLY A 124 0.73 -3.67 -18.81
CA GLY A 124 1.98 -3.21 -18.18
C GLY A 124 3.09 -2.97 -19.21
N ALA A 125 3.23 -3.84 -20.19
CA ALA A 125 4.23 -3.70 -21.26
C ALA A 125 4.01 -2.43 -22.08
N TRP A 126 2.75 -2.10 -22.41
CA TRP A 126 2.42 -0.84 -23.08
C TRP A 126 2.70 0.38 -22.19
N SER A 127 2.40 0.30 -20.88
CA SER A 127 2.67 1.36 -19.90
C SER A 127 4.16 1.71 -19.88
N ILE A 128 5.03 0.70 -19.78
CA ILE A 128 6.49 0.90 -19.77
C ILE A 128 6.97 1.58 -21.06
N VAL A 129 6.53 1.11 -22.23
CA VAL A 129 6.97 1.72 -23.51
C VAL A 129 6.41 3.14 -23.68
N ALA A 130 5.21 3.44 -23.17
CA ALA A 130 4.68 4.79 -23.16
C ALA A 130 5.53 5.73 -22.28
N GLN A 131 5.96 5.25 -21.10
CA GLN A 131 6.84 5.99 -20.19
C GLN A 131 8.21 6.32 -20.80
N VAL A 132 8.73 5.46 -21.69
CA VAL A 132 9.97 5.74 -22.45
C VAL A 132 9.83 7.00 -23.30
N PHE A 133 8.70 7.17 -24.00
CA PHE A 133 8.46 8.38 -24.79
C PHE A 133 8.18 9.60 -23.92
N GLU A 134 7.53 9.40 -22.77
CA GLU A 134 7.28 10.45 -21.79
C GLU A 134 8.61 10.98 -21.20
N ALA A 135 9.52 10.09 -20.81
CA ALA A 135 10.86 10.43 -20.33
C ALA A 135 11.70 11.15 -21.40
N GLY A 136 11.41 10.90 -22.68
CA GLY A 136 11.99 11.61 -23.82
C GLY A 136 11.35 12.95 -24.18
N ASP A 137 10.43 13.46 -23.36
CA ASP A 137 9.66 14.70 -23.59
C ASP A 137 8.79 14.67 -24.87
N ASP A 138 8.50 13.48 -25.41
CA ASP A 138 7.56 13.29 -26.51
C ASP A 138 6.18 12.90 -25.99
N LEU A 139 5.57 13.83 -25.27
CA LEU A 139 4.27 13.64 -24.61
C LEU A 139 3.16 13.25 -25.59
N ALA A 140 3.20 13.77 -26.81
CA ALA A 140 2.22 13.45 -27.85
C ALA A 140 2.32 11.96 -28.25
N ARG A 141 3.55 11.47 -28.47
CA ARG A 141 3.75 10.04 -28.73
C ARG A 141 3.40 9.19 -27.51
N ALA A 142 3.77 9.61 -26.30
CA ALA A 142 3.39 8.91 -25.08
C ALA A 142 1.85 8.74 -24.98
N ALA A 143 1.07 9.79 -25.29
CA ALA A 143 -0.40 9.73 -25.31
C ALA A 143 -0.95 8.71 -26.34
N GLU A 144 -0.33 8.64 -27.53
CA GLU A 144 -0.67 7.63 -28.54
C GLU A 144 -0.36 6.20 -28.08
N TRP A 145 0.70 6.02 -27.30
CA TRP A 145 1.11 4.73 -26.75
C TRP A 145 0.22 4.26 -25.62
N TYR A 146 -0.11 5.14 -24.66
CA TYR A 146 -1.09 4.82 -23.62
C TYR A 146 -2.46 4.46 -24.23
N THR A 147 -2.94 5.23 -25.21
CA THR A 147 -4.21 4.98 -25.89
C THR A 147 -4.19 3.65 -26.66
N ALA A 148 -3.08 3.34 -27.33
CA ALA A 148 -2.92 2.08 -28.05
C ALA A 148 -2.86 0.89 -27.11
N GLY A 149 -2.17 1.01 -25.96
CA GLY A 149 -2.12 -0.03 -24.95
C GLY A 149 -3.51 -0.40 -24.45
N MET A 150 -4.33 0.60 -24.14
CA MET A 150 -5.72 0.39 -23.73
C MET A 150 -6.51 -0.35 -24.82
N THR A 151 -6.36 0.09 -26.07
CA THR A 151 -7.04 -0.49 -27.23
C THR A 151 -6.61 -1.94 -27.50
N HIS A 152 -5.33 -2.26 -27.32
CA HIS A 152 -4.80 -3.60 -27.58
C HIS A 152 -5.05 -4.58 -26.43
N ALA A 153 -4.98 -4.13 -25.18
CA ALA A 153 -5.28 -4.94 -24.01
C ALA A 153 -6.77 -5.34 -23.97
N LEU A 154 -7.68 -4.41 -24.26
CA LEU A 154 -9.12 -4.62 -24.15
C LEU A 154 -9.80 -5.04 -25.46
N GLY A 155 -9.18 -4.73 -26.60
CA GLY A 155 -9.75 -4.90 -27.92
C GLY A 155 -10.47 -3.65 -28.44
N VAL A 156 -10.54 -3.55 -29.77
CA VAL A 156 -11.10 -2.38 -30.46
C VAL A 156 -12.59 -2.23 -30.14
N GLY A 157 -12.97 -1.04 -29.68
CA GLY A 157 -14.36 -0.68 -29.37
C GLY A 157 -14.87 -1.17 -28.01
N ALA A 158 -13.98 -1.67 -27.15
CA ALA A 158 -14.32 -1.94 -25.75
C ALA A 158 -14.75 -0.64 -25.05
N VAL A 159 -15.85 -0.70 -24.32
CA VAL A 159 -16.30 0.41 -23.46
C VAL A 159 -15.52 0.32 -22.16
N VAL A 160 -14.66 1.30 -21.91
CA VAL A 160 -13.78 1.31 -20.74
C VAL A 160 -14.54 1.85 -19.52
N THR A 161 -14.75 1.01 -18.51
CA THR A 161 -15.43 1.37 -17.25
C THR A 161 -14.61 0.94 -16.04
N THR A 162 -14.93 1.47 -14.86
CA THR A 162 -14.27 1.09 -13.60
C THR A 162 -14.38 -0.40 -13.31
N ASP A 163 -15.55 -0.98 -13.57
CA ASP A 163 -15.83 -2.37 -13.24
C ASP A 163 -15.09 -3.29 -14.22
N MET A 164 -15.04 -2.91 -15.50
CA MET A 164 -14.25 -3.63 -16.51
C MET A 164 -12.75 -3.60 -16.19
N VAL A 165 -12.22 -2.46 -15.72
CA VAL A 165 -10.82 -2.38 -15.26
C VAL A 165 -10.61 -3.28 -14.04
N GLY A 166 -11.52 -3.25 -13.06
CA GLY A 166 -11.44 -4.09 -11.86
C GLY A 166 -11.55 -5.59 -12.11
N ASP A 167 -12.35 -6.00 -13.11
CA ASP A 167 -12.56 -7.41 -13.50
C ASP A 167 -11.48 -7.94 -14.46
N SER A 168 -10.57 -7.09 -14.93
CA SER A 168 -9.46 -7.48 -15.81
C SER A 168 -8.51 -8.47 -15.14
N PRO A 169 -7.86 -9.38 -15.88
CA PRO A 169 -6.75 -10.17 -15.35
C PRO A 169 -5.57 -9.32 -14.85
N ASP A 170 -5.41 -8.11 -15.42
CA ASP A 170 -4.41 -7.12 -15.01
C ASP A 170 -5.09 -5.75 -14.78
N PRO A 171 -5.73 -5.53 -13.62
CA PRO A 171 -6.34 -4.24 -13.29
C PRO A 171 -5.30 -3.13 -13.11
N PHE A 172 -4.12 -3.47 -12.59
CA PHE A 172 -3.07 -2.52 -12.28
C PHE A 172 -2.47 -1.92 -13.55
N GLY A 173 -2.12 -2.75 -14.54
CA GLY A 173 -1.58 -2.26 -15.81
C GLY A 173 -2.59 -1.41 -16.58
N LEU A 174 -3.88 -1.78 -16.57
CA LEU A 174 -4.92 -0.94 -17.18
C LEU A 174 -5.08 0.40 -16.46
N GLU A 175 -5.08 0.40 -15.13
CA GLU A 175 -5.13 1.64 -14.34
C GLU A 175 -3.93 2.55 -14.66
N GLU A 176 -2.71 1.99 -14.72
CA GLU A 176 -1.52 2.75 -15.12
C GLU A 176 -1.64 3.37 -16.51
N LEU A 177 -2.21 2.64 -17.48
CA LEU A 177 -2.41 3.17 -18.83
C LEU A 177 -3.36 4.37 -18.85
N VAL A 178 -4.49 4.30 -18.12
CA VAL A 178 -5.46 5.40 -18.07
C VAL A 178 -4.88 6.60 -17.31
N ILE A 179 -4.22 6.38 -16.16
CA ILE A 179 -3.60 7.45 -15.37
C ILE A 179 -2.43 8.10 -16.12
N GLY A 180 -1.59 7.29 -16.77
CA GLY A 180 -0.48 7.77 -17.59
C GLY A 180 -0.99 8.62 -18.77
N ARG A 181 -2.06 8.18 -19.43
CA ARG A 181 -2.74 8.95 -20.49
C ARG A 181 -3.25 10.29 -19.98
N HIS A 182 -3.97 10.30 -18.85
CA HIS A 182 -4.46 11.52 -18.22
C HIS A 182 -3.29 12.47 -17.97
N ARG A 183 -2.19 11.99 -17.37
CA ARG A 183 -1.00 12.80 -17.06
C ARG A 183 -0.44 13.50 -18.30
N VAL A 184 -0.16 12.75 -19.37
CA VAL A 184 0.48 13.34 -20.57
C VAL A 184 -0.47 14.29 -21.32
N ARG A 185 -1.77 13.99 -21.37
CA ARG A 185 -2.78 14.88 -21.96
C ARG A 185 -2.91 16.18 -21.17
N ARG A 186 -2.87 16.08 -19.85
CA ARG A 186 -2.89 17.25 -18.96
C ARG A 186 -1.67 18.15 -19.19
N LEU A 187 -0.48 17.56 -19.31
CA LEU A 187 0.75 18.29 -19.62
C LEU A 187 0.72 18.93 -21.02
N LEU A 188 0.06 18.30 -21.99
CA LEU A 188 -0.20 18.86 -23.32
C LEU A 188 -1.28 19.95 -23.35
N GLY A 189 -2.04 20.14 -22.26
CA GLY A 189 -3.15 21.08 -22.19
C GLY A 189 -4.39 20.63 -22.96
N GLU A 190 -4.53 19.33 -23.21
CA GLU A 190 -5.72 18.75 -23.84
C GLU A 190 -6.91 18.75 -22.88
N PRO A 191 -8.16 18.88 -23.38
CA PRO A 191 -9.34 18.74 -22.54
C PRO A 191 -9.53 17.28 -22.10
N HIS A 192 -10.09 17.10 -20.90
CA HIS A 192 -10.48 15.77 -20.42
C HIS A 192 -11.54 15.15 -21.33
N ASP A 193 -11.40 13.84 -21.53
CA ASP A 193 -12.45 12.99 -22.08
C ASP A 193 -12.87 11.91 -21.07
N GLU A 194 -13.76 11.01 -21.51
CA GLU A 194 -14.34 9.96 -20.68
C GLU A 194 -13.28 9.05 -20.02
N TRP A 195 -12.09 8.89 -20.63
CA TRP A 195 -11.02 8.09 -20.04
C TRP A 195 -10.22 8.89 -19.00
N ASP A 196 -10.10 10.20 -19.19
CA ASP A 196 -9.48 11.07 -18.21
C ASP A 196 -10.36 11.17 -16.95
N ASP A 197 -11.69 11.29 -17.11
CA ASP A 197 -12.66 11.22 -16.00
C ASP A 197 -12.63 9.85 -15.29
N LEU A 198 -12.45 8.76 -16.05
CA LEU A 198 -12.27 7.42 -15.49
C LEU A 198 -10.98 7.32 -14.65
N ALA A 199 -9.90 7.97 -15.10
CA ALA A 199 -8.63 8.01 -14.38
C ALA A 199 -8.81 8.57 -12.98
N ASP A 200 -9.54 9.69 -12.87
CA ASP A 200 -9.84 10.34 -11.59
C ASP A 200 -10.60 9.40 -10.65
N VAL A 201 -11.65 8.73 -11.16
CA VAL A 201 -12.45 7.79 -10.35
C VAL A 201 -11.62 6.60 -9.87
N LEU A 202 -10.74 6.05 -10.72
CA LEU A 202 -9.87 4.93 -10.35
C LEU A 202 -8.86 5.34 -9.27
N HIS A 203 -8.22 6.50 -9.45
CA HIS A 203 -7.26 7.06 -8.49
C HIS A 203 -7.90 7.32 -7.13
N GLU A 204 -9.10 7.89 -7.10
CA GLU A 204 -9.86 8.12 -5.86
C GLU A 204 -10.23 6.80 -5.16
N ARG A 205 -10.63 5.75 -5.90
CA ARG A 205 -10.96 4.43 -5.33
C ARG A 205 -9.75 3.72 -4.70
N ARG A 206 -8.55 3.85 -5.31
CA ARG A 206 -7.32 3.22 -4.82
C ARG A 206 -6.94 3.77 -3.44
N ALA A 207 -7.14 5.06 -3.23
CA ALA A 207 -6.80 5.70 -1.98
C ALA A 207 -7.82 5.32 -0.88
N THR A 208 -7.41 4.32 -0.11
CA THR A 208 -8.19 3.67 0.95
C THR A 208 -8.71 4.69 1.99
N PRO A 209 -9.88 4.47 2.63
CA PRO A 209 -10.41 5.36 3.70
C PRO A 209 -9.51 5.55 4.93
N LEU A 210 -8.37 4.87 5.00
CA LEU A 210 -7.37 4.96 6.07
C LEU A 210 -6.28 6.02 5.79
N ALA A 211 -6.21 6.55 4.56
CA ALA A 211 -5.10 7.38 4.10
C ALA A 211 -5.57 8.78 3.68
N GLY A 212 -6.10 9.57 4.63
CA GLY A 212 -6.31 11.02 4.47
C GLY A 212 -7.08 11.45 3.22
N ARG A 213 -6.99 12.74 2.89
CA ARG A 213 -7.52 13.29 1.64
C ARG A 213 -6.64 12.88 0.47
N VAL A 214 -7.24 12.29 -0.56
CA VAL A 214 -6.57 11.97 -1.83
C VAL A 214 -6.40 13.26 -2.63
N ARG A 215 -5.19 13.56 -3.09
CA ARG A 215 -4.99 14.66 -4.04
C ARG A 215 -5.47 14.24 -5.43
N PRO A 216 -6.35 15.03 -6.10
CA PRO A 216 -6.83 14.72 -7.44
C PRO A 216 -5.69 14.62 -8.45
N LEU A 217 -5.86 13.80 -9.50
CA LEU A 217 -4.84 13.66 -10.55
C LEU A 217 -4.56 14.99 -11.24
N ASP A 218 -5.59 15.83 -11.41
CA ASP A 218 -5.46 17.18 -11.98
C ASP A 218 -4.45 18.07 -11.24
N GLU A 219 -4.36 17.90 -9.92
CA GLU A 219 -3.42 18.63 -9.07
C GLU A 219 -2.03 17.98 -9.09
N LEU A 220 -1.97 16.65 -9.12
CA LEU A 220 -0.71 15.89 -9.23
C LEU A 220 -0.04 16.14 -10.58
N HIS A 221 -0.82 16.29 -11.65
CA HIS A 221 -0.37 16.47 -13.02
C HIS A 221 -0.45 17.92 -13.50
N ASP A 222 -0.56 18.91 -12.59
CA ASP A 222 -0.57 20.32 -12.95
C ASP A 222 0.77 20.74 -13.60
N PRO A 223 0.79 21.16 -14.88
CA PRO A 223 2.04 21.55 -15.56
C PRO A 223 2.73 22.74 -14.90
N LEU A 224 1.97 23.66 -14.28
CA LEU A 224 2.56 24.80 -13.57
C LEU A 224 3.23 24.36 -12.27
N ARG A 225 2.66 23.37 -11.57
CA ARG A 225 3.26 22.77 -10.38
C ARG A 225 4.55 22.05 -10.74
N MET A 226 4.51 21.18 -11.75
CA MET A 226 5.69 20.44 -12.22
C MET A 226 6.83 21.39 -12.61
N LYS A 227 6.52 22.44 -13.38
CA LYS A 227 7.50 23.46 -13.75
C LYS A 227 8.11 24.18 -12.54
N ARG A 228 7.30 24.54 -11.53
CA ARG A 228 7.83 25.16 -10.30
C ARG A 228 8.80 24.25 -9.55
N LEU A 229 8.50 22.94 -9.50
CA LEU A 229 9.35 21.96 -8.84
C LEU A 229 10.66 21.75 -9.59
N GLU A 230 10.59 21.68 -10.92
CA GLU A 230 11.77 21.59 -11.77
C GLU A 230 12.68 22.82 -11.62
N GLU A 231 12.12 24.03 -11.75
CA GLU A 231 12.88 25.29 -11.61
C GLU A 231 13.45 25.50 -10.20
N GLY A 232 12.72 25.04 -9.17
CA GLY A 232 13.11 25.16 -7.78
C GLY A 232 14.04 24.06 -7.26
N GLY A 233 14.24 22.99 -8.03
CA GLY A 233 15.13 21.89 -7.70
C GLY A 233 14.82 21.19 -6.36
N PRO A 234 15.84 20.61 -5.68
CA PRO A 234 15.63 19.81 -4.47
C PRO A 234 14.98 20.57 -3.30
N ASP A 235 15.16 21.89 -3.22
CA ASP A 235 14.62 22.68 -2.13
C ASP A 235 13.12 22.94 -2.30
N ALA A 236 12.63 23.11 -3.53
CA ALA A 236 11.19 23.20 -3.79
C ALA A 236 10.48 21.87 -3.50
N VAL A 237 11.07 20.74 -3.89
CA VAL A 237 10.55 19.41 -3.57
C VAL A 237 10.52 19.18 -2.05
N ARG A 238 11.58 19.57 -1.33
CA ARG A 238 11.61 19.47 0.14
C ARG A 238 10.53 20.33 0.79
N ALA A 239 10.38 21.58 0.37
CA ALA A 239 9.38 22.49 0.90
C ALA A 239 7.94 21.98 0.67
N GLU A 240 7.69 21.36 -0.49
CA GLU A 240 6.39 20.75 -0.78
C GLU A 240 6.14 19.50 0.07
N PHE A 241 7.16 18.64 0.25
CA PHE A 241 7.07 17.50 1.16
C PHE A 241 6.78 17.94 2.60
N GLU A 242 7.43 19.01 3.08
CA GLU A 242 7.17 19.60 4.40
C GLU A 242 5.73 20.13 4.50
N ALA A 243 5.25 20.86 3.48
CA ALA A 243 3.87 21.35 3.45
C ALA A 243 2.82 20.22 3.41
N LEU A 244 3.10 19.14 2.67
CA LEU A 244 2.28 17.92 2.64
C LEU A 244 2.27 17.20 4.00
N ALA A 245 3.43 17.12 4.66
CA ALA A 245 3.53 16.52 5.98
C ALA A 245 2.74 17.34 7.02
N ASP A 246 2.80 18.66 6.95
CA ASP A 246 2.01 19.56 7.80
C ASP A 246 0.50 19.40 7.52
N GLU A 247 0.08 19.35 6.25
CA GLU A 247 -1.31 19.07 5.85
C GLU A 247 -1.77 17.70 6.37
N PHE A 248 -0.94 16.67 6.29
CA PHE A 248 -1.26 15.34 6.82
C PHE A 248 -1.39 15.35 8.35
N VAL A 249 -0.55 16.11 9.06
CA VAL A 249 -0.66 16.28 10.51
C VAL A 249 -1.93 17.06 10.88
N GLU A 250 -2.29 18.08 10.11
CA GLU A 250 -3.55 18.81 10.28
C GLU A 250 -4.76 17.91 9.99
N ASP A 251 -4.75 17.15 8.90
CA ASP A 251 -5.78 16.16 8.56
C ASP A 251 -5.85 15.03 9.62
N GLU A 252 -4.72 14.55 10.17
CA GLU A 252 -4.72 13.59 11.28
C GLU A 252 -5.31 14.21 12.56
N GLN A 253 -5.09 15.51 12.80
CA GLN A 253 -5.68 16.23 13.93
C GLN A 253 -7.17 16.54 13.73
N VAL A 254 -7.60 16.82 12.50
CA VAL A 254 -9.01 17.08 12.12
C VAL A 254 -9.79 15.77 12.00
N SER A 255 -9.14 14.69 11.55
CA SER A 255 -9.72 13.36 11.28
C SER A 255 -9.53 12.36 12.42
N SER A 256 -8.72 12.63 13.45
CA SER A 256 -8.47 11.63 14.49
C SER A 256 -8.52 12.17 15.93
N GLY A 257 -9.41 11.57 16.72
CA GLY A 257 -8.87 10.68 17.74
C GLY A 257 -8.41 9.38 17.05
N PRO A 258 -7.33 8.73 17.51
CA PRO A 258 -6.70 7.61 16.80
C PRO A 258 -7.68 6.46 16.51
N VAL A 259 -7.64 5.91 15.28
CA VAL A 259 -8.48 4.78 14.84
C VAL A 259 -8.32 3.61 15.82
N LYS A 260 -9.44 3.21 16.43
CA LYS A 260 -9.53 2.06 17.36
C LYS A 260 -10.22 0.90 16.65
N ALA A 261 -9.64 -0.28 16.73
CA ALA A 261 -10.32 -1.51 16.30
C ALA A 261 -11.48 -1.78 17.29
N CYS A 262 -12.71 -1.67 16.79
CA CYS A 262 -13.91 -1.60 17.62
C CYS A 262 -14.76 -2.86 17.49
N VAL A 263 -15.06 -3.51 18.61
CA VAL A 263 -16.01 -4.63 18.67
C VAL A 263 -17.35 -4.13 19.22
N LEU A 264 -18.45 -4.46 18.54
CA LEU A 264 -19.79 -4.07 19.01
C LEU A 264 -20.20 -4.85 20.25
N PHE A 265 -20.67 -4.11 21.25
CA PHE A 265 -21.40 -4.63 22.38
C PHE A 265 -22.83 -4.09 22.38
N TRP A 266 -23.79 -4.99 22.56
CA TRP A 266 -25.21 -4.70 22.64
C TRP A 266 -25.63 -4.78 24.11
N PRO A 267 -26.08 -3.67 24.74
CA PRO A 267 -26.73 -3.70 26.04
C PRO A 267 -27.91 -4.67 26.09
N SER A 268 -28.27 -5.19 27.26
CA SER A 268 -29.24 -6.30 27.38
C SER A 268 -30.60 -5.99 26.73
N ASP A 269 -31.09 -4.77 26.90
CA ASP A 269 -32.34 -4.27 26.33
C ASP A 269 -32.24 -4.03 24.82
N GLU A 270 -31.09 -3.54 24.33
CA GLU A 270 -30.83 -3.36 22.89
C GLU A 270 -30.61 -4.70 22.18
N PHE A 271 -30.00 -5.67 22.84
CA PHE A 271 -29.78 -7.02 22.31
C PHE A 271 -31.12 -7.76 22.12
N ALA A 272 -32.02 -7.67 23.09
CA ALA A 272 -33.36 -8.20 22.95
C ALA A 272 -34.13 -7.54 21.79
N ARG A 273 -34.00 -6.22 21.63
CA ARG A 273 -34.59 -5.47 20.51
C ARG A 273 -33.97 -5.85 19.17
N LEU A 274 -32.65 -6.05 19.12
CA LEU A 274 -31.93 -6.46 17.92
C LEU A 274 -32.45 -7.80 17.39
N LEU A 275 -32.53 -8.81 18.26
CA LEU A 275 -33.01 -10.14 17.88
C LEU A 275 -34.52 -10.16 17.55
N GLN A 276 -35.31 -9.27 18.14
CA GLN A 276 -36.72 -9.10 17.79
C GLN A 276 -36.88 -8.49 16.38
N SER A 277 -36.07 -7.49 16.04
CA SER A 277 -36.14 -6.82 14.73
C SER A 277 -35.52 -7.65 13.62
N TRP A 278 -34.41 -8.34 13.90
CA TRP A 278 -33.65 -9.14 12.93
C TRP A 278 -33.20 -10.47 13.54
N PRO A 279 -34.05 -11.51 13.50
CA PRO A 279 -33.73 -12.81 14.10
C PRO A 279 -32.49 -13.49 13.50
N SER A 280 -32.17 -13.24 12.23
CA SER A 280 -30.99 -13.80 11.54
C SER A 280 -29.66 -13.38 12.17
N VAL A 281 -29.65 -12.26 12.91
CA VAL A 281 -28.46 -11.72 13.58
C VAL A 281 -28.02 -12.59 14.77
N ALA A 282 -28.89 -13.49 15.24
CA ALA A 282 -28.56 -14.50 16.24
C ALA A 282 -27.38 -15.39 15.80
N ASP A 283 -27.24 -15.68 14.51
CA ASP A 283 -26.10 -16.47 13.99
C ASP A 283 -24.74 -15.81 14.29
N ALA A 284 -24.73 -14.47 14.41
CA ALA A 284 -23.50 -13.70 14.65
C ALA A 284 -23.21 -13.45 16.14
N TYR A 285 -24.23 -13.21 16.97
CA TYR A 285 -24.05 -12.80 18.38
C TYR A 285 -24.58 -13.82 19.42
N GLY A 286 -25.18 -14.91 18.96
CA GLY A 286 -25.83 -15.93 19.79
C GLY A 286 -27.25 -15.55 20.22
N ASP A 287 -27.90 -16.49 20.91
CA ASP A 287 -29.30 -16.39 21.33
C ASP A 287 -29.48 -15.79 22.74
N ASP A 288 -28.40 -15.68 23.51
CA ASP A 288 -28.44 -15.18 24.88
C ASP A 288 -27.40 -14.08 25.15
N HIS A 289 -27.80 -13.12 25.98
CA HIS A 289 -26.99 -11.93 26.26
C HIS A 289 -25.71 -12.23 27.04
N GLU A 290 -25.72 -13.26 27.89
CA GLU A 290 -24.54 -13.63 28.65
C GLU A 290 -23.46 -14.24 27.73
N SER A 291 -23.87 -15.09 26.79
CA SER A 291 -22.99 -15.63 25.74
C SER A 291 -22.46 -14.55 24.81
N HIS A 292 -23.31 -13.62 24.35
CA HIS A 292 -22.86 -12.46 23.55
C HIS A 292 -21.76 -11.70 24.28
N ARG A 293 -21.96 -11.42 25.56
CA ARG A 293 -20.99 -10.67 26.37
C ARG A 293 -19.66 -11.42 26.54
N ARG A 294 -19.68 -12.75 26.62
CA ARG A 294 -18.48 -13.60 26.66
C ARG A 294 -17.81 -13.66 25.29
N GLN A 295 -18.58 -13.72 24.21
CA GLN A 295 -18.09 -13.69 22.84
C GLN A 295 -17.32 -12.39 22.55
N VAL A 296 -17.86 -11.23 22.91
CA VAL A 296 -17.17 -9.94 22.75
C VAL A 296 -15.82 -9.93 23.47
N GLU A 297 -15.77 -10.40 24.72
CA GLU A 297 -14.50 -10.50 25.47
C GLU A 297 -13.49 -11.44 24.80
N ARG A 298 -13.96 -12.60 24.30
CA ARG A 298 -13.14 -13.59 23.62
C ARG A 298 -12.56 -13.02 22.32
N THR A 299 -13.39 -12.40 21.48
CA THR A 299 -12.94 -11.75 20.23
C THR A 299 -11.90 -10.65 20.49
N LEU A 300 -12.08 -9.83 21.53
CA LEU A 300 -11.10 -8.80 21.89
C LEU A 300 -9.75 -9.41 22.32
N ARG A 301 -9.77 -10.56 23.02
CA ARG A 301 -8.55 -11.28 23.39
C ARG A 301 -7.86 -11.90 22.18
N GLU A 302 -8.61 -12.57 21.32
CA GLU A 302 -8.11 -13.14 20.06
C GLU A 302 -7.41 -12.06 19.23
N LEU A 303 -8.06 -10.91 19.00
CA LEU A 303 -7.48 -9.77 18.28
C LEU A 303 -6.23 -9.20 18.97
N SER A 304 -6.22 -9.16 20.31
CA SER A 304 -5.06 -8.68 21.08
C SER A 304 -3.87 -9.64 20.98
N ASP A 305 -4.12 -10.95 21.00
CA ASP A 305 -3.09 -11.98 20.90
C ASP A 305 -2.50 -12.01 19.47
N GLU A 306 -3.30 -11.67 18.46
CA GLU A 306 -2.88 -11.45 17.07
C GLU A 306 -2.11 -10.14 16.86
N GLY A 307 -2.01 -9.29 17.89
CA GLY A 307 -1.24 -8.04 17.84
C GLY A 307 -2.02 -6.81 17.34
N THR A 308 -3.35 -6.88 17.28
CA THR A 308 -4.19 -5.74 16.89
C THR A 308 -4.04 -4.59 17.90
N PRO A 309 -3.58 -3.41 17.49
CA PRO A 309 -3.39 -2.28 18.40
C PRO A 309 -4.72 -1.56 18.68
N ARG A 310 -4.78 -0.86 19.83
CA ARG A 310 -5.86 0.09 20.18
C ARG A 310 -7.28 -0.48 20.06
N LEU A 311 -7.56 -1.56 20.80
CA LEU A 311 -8.87 -2.18 20.85
C LEU A 311 -9.88 -1.36 21.66
N ALA A 312 -11.13 -1.37 21.24
CA ALA A 312 -12.23 -0.70 21.92
C ALA A 312 -13.54 -1.48 21.81
N VAL A 313 -14.48 -1.15 22.71
CA VAL A 313 -15.84 -1.69 22.74
C VAL A 313 -16.83 -0.58 22.43
N GLY A 314 -17.50 -0.68 21.29
CA GLY A 314 -18.55 0.25 20.87
C GLY A 314 -19.90 -0.17 21.43
N ARG A 315 -20.57 0.73 22.15
CA ARG A 315 -21.93 0.46 22.63
C ARG A 315 -22.95 0.72 21.53
N ALA A 316 -23.48 -0.35 20.97
CA ALA A 316 -24.46 -0.31 19.90
C ALA A 316 -25.87 -0.05 20.43
N SER A 317 -26.70 0.60 19.60
CA SER A 317 -28.15 0.66 19.75
C SER A 317 -28.83 0.34 18.43
N VAL A 318 -30.03 -0.25 18.50
CA VAL A 318 -30.79 -0.65 17.30
C VAL A 318 -31.10 0.59 16.46
N SER A 319 -31.52 1.67 17.11
CA SER A 319 -31.79 2.94 16.43
C SER A 319 -30.56 3.56 15.79
N GLY A 320 -29.38 3.41 16.42
CA GLY A 320 -28.12 3.91 15.87
C GLY A 320 -27.68 3.14 14.63
N LEU A 321 -27.79 1.81 14.67
CA LEU A 321 -27.49 0.97 13.51
C LEU A 321 -28.46 1.25 12.36
N THR A 322 -29.77 1.36 12.63
CA THR A 322 -30.77 1.70 11.62
C THR A 322 -30.48 3.04 10.96
N ALA A 323 -30.27 4.09 11.76
CA ALA A 323 -29.97 5.42 11.24
C ALA A 323 -28.68 5.43 10.40
N TYR A 324 -27.67 4.65 10.80
CA TYR A 324 -26.42 4.52 10.04
C TYR A 324 -26.64 3.85 8.68
N THR A 325 -27.39 2.74 8.63
CA THR A 325 -27.71 2.03 7.38
C THR A 325 -28.65 2.81 6.47
N GLU A 326 -29.53 3.64 7.02
CA GLU A 326 -30.42 4.50 6.23
C GLU A 326 -29.70 5.71 5.63
N ALA A 327 -28.66 6.20 6.30
CA ALA A 327 -27.87 7.35 5.84
C ALA A 327 -26.74 6.98 4.87
N GLY A 328 -26.28 5.73 4.86
CA GLY A 328 -25.20 5.24 4.00
C GLY A 328 -25.68 4.41 2.81
N GLU A 329 -24.79 4.15 1.86
CA GLU A 329 -25.02 3.18 0.77
C GLU A 329 -24.85 1.71 1.22
N ILE A 330 -24.41 1.50 2.46
CA ILE A 330 -24.22 0.18 3.06
C ILE A 330 -25.59 -0.31 3.56
N GLY A 331 -26.14 -1.33 2.89
CA GLY A 331 -27.53 -1.81 3.00
C GLY A 331 -28.02 -2.30 4.39
N SER A 332 -28.67 -3.48 4.43
CA SER A 332 -29.43 -3.91 5.63
C SER A 332 -28.59 -4.08 6.91
N PRO A 333 -29.13 -3.75 8.11
CA PRO A 333 -28.57 -4.08 9.43
C PRO A 333 -28.21 -5.57 9.65
N GLU A 334 -28.80 -6.48 8.85
CA GLU A 334 -28.53 -7.92 8.84
C GLU A 334 -27.20 -8.28 8.18
N ILE A 335 -26.60 -7.37 7.41
CA ILE A 335 -25.34 -7.61 6.71
C ILE A 335 -24.15 -7.43 7.68
N PRO A 336 -23.20 -8.40 7.75
CA PRO A 336 -22.03 -8.29 8.62
C PRO A 336 -21.18 -7.02 8.39
N SER A 337 -20.95 -6.62 7.13
CA SER A 337 -20.18 -5.42 6.81
C SER A 337 -20.84 -4.14 7.30
N ALA A 338 -22.18 -4.05 7.30
CA ALA A 338 -22.92 -2.91 7.85
C ALA A 338 -22.67 -2.75 9.36
N ARG A 339 -22.66 -3.86 10.10
CA ARG A 339 -22.37 -3.85 11.55
C ARG A 339 -20.91 -3.51 11.83
N SER A 340 -19.98 -4.01 11.04
CA SER A 340 -18.55 -3.68 11.17
C SER A 340 -18.29 -2.19 10.88
N ALA A 341 -18.91 -1.64 9.84
CA ALA A 341 -18.81 -0.21 9.51
C ALA A 341 -19.42 0.67 10.61
N TYR A 342 -20.56 0.27 11.16
CA TYR A 342 -21.16 0.94 12.32
C TYR A 342 -20.27 0.89 13.58
N ALA A 343 -19.53 -0.21 13.79
CA ALA A 343 -18.56 -0.31 14.89
C ALA A 343 -17.42 0.71 14.75
N ALA A 344 -16.89 0.86 13.54
CA ALA A 344 -15.88 1.85 13.22
C ALA A 344 -16.40 3.28 13.45
N GLU A 345 -17.65 3.54 13.05
CA GLU A 345 -18.33 4.82 13.28
C GLU A 345 -18.41 5.16 14.78
N LEU A 346 -18.82 4.22 15.62
CA LEU A 346 -18.88 4.44 17.08
C LEU A 346 -17.51 4.77 17.68
N ALA A 347 -16.44 4.15 17.17
CA ALA A 347 -15.08 4.48 17.61
C ALA A 347 -14.68 5.90 17.17
N ARG A 348 -14.97 6.26 15.91
CA ARG A 348 -14.69 7.58 15.34
C ARG A 348 -15.45 8.69 16.08
N ALA A 349 -16.71 8.47 16.43
CA ALA A 349 -17.54 9.41 17.17
C ALA A 349 -17.18 9.54 18.67
N GLY A 350 -16.16 8.82 19.15
CA GLY A 350 -15.76 8.82 20.57
C GLY A 350 -16.74 8.09 21.49
N GLN A 351 -17.61 7.24 20.94
CA GLN A 351 -18.64 6.48 21.65
C GLN A 351 -18.20 5.05 22.01
N ALA A 352 -16.91 4.75 21.87
CA ALA A 352 -16.30 3.48 22.24
C ALA A 352 -15.41 3.58 23.49
N VAL A 353 -15.38 2.52 24.30
CA VAL A 353 -14.58 2.42 25.53
C VAL A 353 -13.31 1.61 25.25
N ASP A 354 -12.15 2.09 25.70
CA ASP A 354 -10.88 1.38 25.52
C ASP A 354 -10.86 0.00 26.17
N TRP A 355 -10.27 -0.97 25.47
CA TRP A 355 -10.05 -2.32 25.95
C TRP A 355 -8.55 -2.67 25.89
N PRO A 356 -7.99 -3.30 26.94
CA PRO A 356 -8.66 -3.67 28.18
C PRO A 356 -8.83 -2.46 29.13
N PRO A 357 -9.98 -2.32 29.81
CA PRO A 357 -10.09 -1.37 30.91
C PRO A 357 -9.09 -1.68 32.02
N PRO A 358 -8.77 -0.70 32.90
CA PRO A 358 -7.95 -0.97 34.08
C PRO A 358 -8.50 -2.14 34.88
N ARG A 359 -7.63 -3.06 35.32
CA ARG A 359 -8.01 -4.32 35.99
C ARG A 359 -8.99 -4.14 37.18
N ASN A 360 -8.90 -3.01 37.89
CA ASN A 360 -9.78 -2.65 39.02
C ASN A 360 -10.82 -1.56 38.68
N GLY A 361 -10.83 -1.05 37.45
CA GLY A 361 -11.80 -0.07 36.96
C GLY A 361 -13.14 -0.69 36.58
N PRO A 362 -14.12 0.14 36.21
CA PRO A 362 -15.44 -0.32 35.78
C PRO A 362 -15.33 -1.19 34.52
N CYS A 363 -16.15 -2.24 34.44
CA CYS A 363 -16.19 -3.11 33.28
C CYS A 363 -16.87 -2.43 32.08
N TRP A 364 -16.35 -2.68 30.88
CA TRP A 364 -16.86 -2.13 29.61
C TRP A 364 -18.36 -2.42 29.39
N CYS A 365 -18.88 -3.54 29.89
CA CYS A 365 -20.30 -3.93 29.77
C CYS A 365 -21.29 -3.06 30.57
N GLY A 366 -20.82 -2.13 31.41
CA GLY A 366 -21.69 -1.21 32.15
C GLY A 366 -22.19 -1.69 33.51
N SER A 367 -21.79 -2.89 33.93
CA SER A 367 -22.19 -3.46 35.24
C SER A 367 -21.61 -2.74 36.48
N GLU A 368 -20.82 -1.69 36.32
CA GLU A 368 -20.02 -0.98 37.37
C GLU A 368 -19.06 -1.86 38.20
N ARG A 369 -19.13 -3.19 38.07
CA ARG A 369 -18.22 -4.15 38.70
C ARG A 369 -16.80 -3.98 38.17
N LYS A 370 -15.82 -4.29 39.02
CA LYS A 370 -14.41 -4.34 38.63
C LYS A 370 -14.22 -5.28 37.43
N TYR A 371 -13.53 -4.84 36.37
CA TYR A 371 -13.31 -5.62 35.15
C TYR A 371 -12.83 -7.06 35.42
N LYS A 372 -11.82 -7.24 36.30
CA LYS A 372 -11.31 -8.57 36.70
C LYS A 372 -12.34 -9.51 37.37
N LYS A 373 -13.45 -8.95 37.86
CA LYS A 373 -14.54 -9.68 38.54
C LYS A 373 -15.80 -9.74 37.67
N CYS A 374 -15.70 -9.34 36.39
CA CYS A 374 -16.80 -9.23 35.46
C CYS A 374 -16.40 -9.86 34.11
N CYS A 375 -16.46 -9.15 32.97
CA CYS A 375 -16.09 -9.73 31.67
C CYS A 375 -14.64 -10.21 31.62
N GLY A 376 -13.70 -9.50 32.25
CA GLY A 376 -12.29 -9.90 32.32
C GLY A 376 -11.98 -10.95 33.38
N ASN A 377 -12.99 -11.69 33.87
CA ASN A 377 -12.79 -12.77 34.83
C ASN A 377 -12.43 -14.07 34.07
N PRO A 378 -11.21 -14.62 34.26
CA PRO A 378 -10.80 -15.84 33.57
C PRO A 378 -11.61 -17.09 33.95
N ALA A 379 -12.38 -17.06 35.04
CA ALA A 379 -13.27 -18.16 35.44
C ALA A 379 -14.65 -18.13 34.76
N LEU A 380 -14.96 -17.09 33.97
CA LEU A 380 -16.20 -16.98 33.20
C LEU A 380 -16.00 -17.25 31.70
N MET A 381 -14.79 -17.69 31.33
CA MET A 381 -14.41 -18.08 29.97
C MET A 381 -14.62 -19.58 29.77
#